data_AF-A0A654M326-F1
#
_entry.id   AF-A0A654M326-F1
#
_cell.length_a   1.000
_cell.length_b   1.000
_cell.length_c   1.000
_cell.angle_alpha   90.00
_cell.angle_beta   90.00
_cell.angle_gamma   90.00
#
_symmetry.space_group_name_H-M   'P 1'
#
loop_
_entity.id
_entity.type
_entity.pdbx_description
1 polymer ?
#
loop_
_entity_poly.entity_id
_entity_poly.type
_entity_poly.pdbx_seq_one_letter_code
_entity_poly.pdbx_strand_id
1 'polypeptide(L)'
;MDESNREASHDFVNKIIKLDIELASKIAGKDLQVNEVYKILNQRLSLYEKAISMPLVEADKLSLQYKKADISIELKMFRLKQELKDQINQLNSQMKRLENQIINLKEKKQ
;
A
#
# COMPACT_ATOMS: atom_id res chain seq x y z
N MET A 1 9.80 -18.13 31.52
CA MET A 1 9.22 -18.15 30.16
C MET A 1 8.70 -16.79 29.72
N ASP A 2 8.28 -15.89 30.62
CA ASP A 2 7.69 -14.61 30.22
C ASP A 2 8.65 -13.57 29.62
N GLU A 3 9.92 -13.57 30.03
CA GLU A 3 10.85 -12.49 29.64
C GLU A 3 11.30 -12.59 28.17
N SER A 4 11.63 -13.81 27.72
CA SER A 4 11.98 -14.07 26.31
C SER A 4 10.81 -13.82 25.35
N ASN A 5 9.57 -14.15 25.75
CA ASN A 5 8.39 -13.88 24.93
C ASN A 5 8.09 -12.38 24.82
N ARG A 6 8.34 -11.61 25.90
CA ARG A 6 8.21 -10.14 25.90
C ARG A 6 9.27 -9.49 25.01
N GLU A 7 10.50 -9.97 25.05
CA GLU A 7 11.56 -9.49 24.17
C GLU A 7 11.25 -9.77 22.70
N ALA A 8 10.80 -10.99 22.38
CA ALA A 8 10.35 -11.36 21.03
C ALA A 8 9.17 -10.48 20.55
N SER A 9 8.19 -10.23 21.42
CA SER A 9 7.08 -9.29 21.16
C SER A 9 7.58 -7.87 20.87
N HIS A 10 8.47 -7.34 21.69
CA HIS A 10 9.02 -6.00 21.52
C HIS A 10 9.76 -5.85 20.19
N ASP A 11 10.61 -6.80 19.83
CA ASP A 11 11.34 -6.80 18.56
C ASP A 11 10.41 -6.88 17.35
N PHE A 12 9.35 -7.70 17.47
CA PHE A 12 8.35 -7.86 16.44
C PHE A 12 7.55 -6.55 16.21
N VAL A 13 7.07 -5.94 17.28
CA VAL A 13 6.33 -4.66 17.23
C VAL A 13 7.21 -3.55 16.64
N ASN A 14 8.48 -3.46 17.05
CA ASN A 14 9.42 -2.48 16.50
C ASN A 14 9.65 -2.65 14.99
N LYS A 15 9.66 -3.90 14.49
CA LYS A 15 9.72 -4.17 13.05
C LYS A 15 8.50 -3.63 12.31
N ILE A 16 7.30 -3.81 12.87
CA ILE A 16 6.06 -3.28 12.29
C ILE A 16 6.10 -1.76 12.25
N ILE A 17 6.42 -1.11 13.37
CA ILE A 17 6.45 0.36 13.48
C ILE A 17 7.42 0.96 12.44
N LYS A 18 8.59 0.35 12.24
CA LYS A 18 9.55 0.80 11.22
C LYS A 18 8.95 0.75 9.81
N LEU A 19 8.25 -0.32 9.47
CA LEU A 19 7.59 -0.44 8.17
C LEU A 19 6.42 0.54 8.03
N ASP A 20 5.68 0.81 9.10
CA ASP A 20 4.59 1.80 9.08
C ASP A 20 5.10 3.22 8.82
N ILE A 21 6.22 3.59 9.47
CA ILE A 21 6.89 4.89 9.23
C ILE A 21 7.40 4.97 7.80
N GLU A 22 8.05 3.91 7.30
CA GLU A 22 8.55 3.86 5.92
C GLU A 22 7.42 3.98 4.91
N LEU A 23 6.33 3.24 5.11
CA LEU A 23 5.13 3.29 4.27
C LEU A 23 4.52 4.69 4.23
N ALA A 24 4.33 5.32 5.39
CA ALA A 24 3.79 6.67 5.49
C ALA A 24 4.67 7.68 4.74
N SER A 25 6.00 7.58 4.90
CA SER A 25 6.96 8.42 4.19
C SER A 25 6.88 8.24 2.66
N LYS A 26 6.80 6.99 2.18
CA LYS A 26 6.69 6.68 0.75
C LYS A 26 5.38 7.18 0.13
N ILE A 27 4.27 7.07 0.86
CA ILE A 27 2.95 7.54 0.40
C ILE A 27 2.88 9.08 0.37
N ALA A 28 3.48 9.76 1.35
CA ALA A 28 3.49 11.22 1.44
C ALA A 28 4.50 11.88 0.49
N GLY A 29 5.47 11.12 -0.04
CA GLY A 29 6.48 11.62 -0.96
C GLY A 29 5.91 12.15 -2.29
N LYS A 30 6.59 13.13 -2.89
CA LYS A 30 6.20 13.69 -4.20
C LYS A 30 6.27 12.66 -5.33
N ASP A 31 7.26 11.77 -5.28
CA ASP A 31 7.47 10.71 -6.27
C ASP A 31 7.07 9.35 -5.68
N LEU A 32 5.77 9.07 -5.72
CA LEU A 32 5.21 7.81 -5.26
C LEU A 32 5.73 6.64 -6.13
N GLN A 33 6.68 5.89 -5.59
CA GLN A 33 7.15 4.63 -6.19
C GLN A 33 6.19 3.50 -5.80
N VAL A 34 5.18 3.27 -6.64
CA VAL A 34 4.12 2.27 -6.43
C VAL A 34 4.66 0.89 -6.04
N ASN A 35 5.74 0.44 -6.69
CA ASN A 35 6.37 -0.86 -6.41
C ASN A 35 6.97 -0.94 -4.99
N GLU A 36 7.56 0.16 -4.49
CA GLU A 36 8.11 0.21 -3.13
C GLU A 36 6.99 0.16 -2.09
N VAL A 37 5.87 0.84 -2.34
CA VAL A 37 4.69 0.77 -1.46
C VAL A 37 4.14 -0.66 -1.39
N TYR A 38 4.00 -1.33 -2.55
CA TYR A 38 3.59 -2.73 -2.57
C TYR A 38 4.56 -3.65 -1.83
N LYS A 39 5.87 -3.43 -1.99
CA LYS A 39 6.89 -4.21 -1.29
C LYS A 39 6.75 -4.10 0.23
N ILE A 40 6.57 -2.88 0.75
CA ILE A 40 6.41 -2.65 2.19
C ILE A 40 5.09 -3.29 2.70
N LEU A 41 3.98 -3.12 1.98
CA LEU A 41 2.70 -3.75 2.34
C LEU A 41 2.79 -5.29 2.37
N ASN A 42 3.47 -5.89 1.40
CA ASN A 42 3.71 -7.34 1.37
C ASN A 42 4.64 -7.80 2.50
N GLN A 43 5.67 -7.02 2.84
CA GLN A 43 6.54 -7.30 3.98
C GLN A 43 5.75 -7.26 5.30
N ARG A 44 4.88 -6.26 5.48
CA ARG A 44 3.95 -6.20 6.62
C ARG A 44 3.09 -7.44 6.67
N LEU A 45 2.38 -7.79 5.59
CA LEU A 45 1.53 -8.98 5.52
C LEU A 45 2.28 -10.25 5.96
N SER A 46 3.51 -10.44 5.46
CA SER A 46 4.36 -11.59 5.81
C SER A 46 4.72 -11.63 7.30
N LEU A 47 4.94 -10.48 7.94
CA LEU A 47 5.18 -10.42 9.39
C LEU A 47 3.95 -10.89 10.18
N TYR A 48 2.75 -10.43 9.83
CA TYR A 48 1.51 -10.85 10.49
C TYR A 48 1.22 -12.33 10.29
N GLU A 49 1.60 -12.91 9.15
CA GLU A 49 1.52 -14.36 8.94
C GLU A 49 2.49 -15.14 9.84
N LYS A 50 3.72 -14.65 9.98
CA LYS A 50 4.74 -15.29 10.84
C LYS A 50 4.43 -15.16 12.32
N ALA A 51 3.71 -14.11 12.73
CA ALA A 51 3.33 -13.87 14.12
C ALA A 51 2.61 -15.05 14.78
N ILE A 52 1.81 -15.80 14.01
CA ILE A 52 1.05 -16.96 14.49
C ILE A 52 1.99 -18.05 15.06
N SER A 53 3.16 -18.20 14.44
CA SER A 53 4.18 -19.19 14.83
C SER A 53 5.23 -18.67 15.80
N MET A 54 5.21 -17.38 16.14
CA MET A 54 6.23 -16.78 17.00
C MET A 54 5.88 -16.93 18.49
N PRO A 55 6.88 -17.01 19.38
CA PRO A 55 6.67 -17.08 20.83
C PRO A 55 6.33 -15.68 21.40
N LEU A 56 5.29 -15.06 20.87
CA LEU A 56 4.78 -13.76 21.35
C LEU A 56 3.88 -13.96 22.57
N VAL A 57 3.67 -12.90 23.35
CA VAL A 57 2.65 -12.93 24.41
C VAL A 57 1.23 -13.00 23.81
N GLU A 58 0.32 -13.67 24.51
CA GLU A 58 -1.01 -14.03 23.98
C GLU A 58 -1.85 -12.82 23.56
N ALA A 59 -1.78 -11.73 24.33
CA ALA A 59 -2.45 -10.47 24.02
C ALA A 59 -1.98 -9.89 22.67
N ASP A 60 -0.67 -9.96 22.38
CA ASP A 60 -0.13 -9.49 21.11
C ASP A 60 -0.58 -10.41 19.97
N LYS A 61 -0.55 -11.74 20.15
CA LYS A 61 -1.04 -12.69 19.13
C LYS A 61 -2.48 -12.42 18.71
N LEU A 62 -3.37 -12.19 19.68
CA LEU A 62 -4.77 -11.86 19.45
C LEU A 62 -4.91 -10.54 18.67
N SER A 63 -4.19 -9.49 19.08
CA SER A 63 -4.19 -8.20 18.37
C SER A 63 -3.71 -8.34 16.92
N LEU A 64 -2.68 -9.14 16.68
CA LEU A 64 -2.08 -9.34 15.36
C LEU A 64 -2.98 -10.11 14.38
N GLN A 65 -3.82 -11.03 14.86
CA GLN A 65 -4.78 -11.74 14.00
C GLN A 65 -5.77 -10.77 13.33
N TYR A 66 -6.31 -9.81 14.07
CA TYR A 66 -7.23 -8.81 13.51
C TYR A 66 -6.53 -7.90 12.49
N LYS A 67 -5.27 -7.55 12.73
CA LYS A 67 -4.50 -6.64 11.88
C LYS A 67 -4.14 -7.20 10.50
N LYS A 68 -4.09 -8.52 10.32
CA LYS A 68 -3.84 -9.13 8.99
C LYS A 68 -4.94 -8.74 7.99
N ALA A 69 -6.20 -8.75 8.42
CA ALA A 69 -7.34 -8.39 7.58
C ALA A 69 -7.26 -6.91 7.17
N ASP A 70 -6.96 -6.02 8.11
CA ASP A 70 -6.80 -4.58 7.88
C ASP A 70 -5.75 -4.30 6.78
N ILE A 71 -4.58 -4.94 6.86
CA ILE A 71 -3.49 -4.75 5.89
C ILE A 71 -3.87 -5.29 4.51
N SER A 72 -4.60 -6.41 4.48
CA SER A 72 -5.10 -6.97 3.22
C SER A 72 -6.09 -6.01 2.54
N ILE A 73 -6.92 -5.31 3.32
CA ILE A 73 -7.82 -4.26 2.81
C ILE A 73 -7.00 -3.06 2.33
N GLU A 74 -6.03 -2.59 3.11
CA GLU A 74 -5.15 -1.48 2.75
C GLU A 74 -4.45 -1.71 1.40
N LEU A 75 -3.90 -2.91 1.19
CA LEU A 75 -3.28 -3.32 -0.06
C LEU A 75 -4.25 -3.28 -1.25
N LYS A 76 -5.47 -3.83 -1.08
CA LYS A 76 -6.50 -3.81 -2.13
C LYS A 76 -6.93 -2.39 -2.47
N MET A 77 -7.12 -1.54 -1.46
CA MET A 77 -7.50 -0.14 -1.64
C MET A 77 -6.40 0.66 -2.34
N PHE A 78 -5.14 0.43 -1.99
CA PHE A 78 -4.02 1.07 -2.66
C PHE A 78 -3.95 0.65 -4.14
N ARG A 79 -4.15 -0.64 -4.44
CA ARG A 79 -4.20 -1.14 -5.82
C ARG A 79 -5.31 -0.52 -6.63
N LEU A 80 -6.53 -0.53 -6.09
CA LEU A 80 -7.70 0.09 -6.73
C LEU A 80 -7.45 1.57 -7.04
N LYS A 81 -6.82 2.30 -6.12
CA LYS A 81 -6.47 3.71 -6.32
C LYS A 81 -5.48 3.90 -7.48
N GLN A 82 -4.51 3.02 -7.66
CA GLN A 82 -3.59 3.10 -8.81
C GLN A 82 -4.31 2.76 -10.13
N GLU A 83 -5.12 1.71 -10.16
CA GLU A 83 -5.89 1.33 -11.34
C GLU A 83 -6.83 2.46 -11.79
N LEU A 84 -7.53 3.12 -10.84
CA LEU A 84 -8.36 4.28 -11.13
C LEU A 84 -7.55 5.46 -11.66
N LYS A 85 -6.36 5.72 -11.10
CA LYS A 85 -5.48 6.79 -11.57
C LYS A 85 -5.04 6.55 -13.02
N ASP A 86 -4.71 5.31 -13.37
CA ASP A 86 -4.32 4.94 -14.73
C ASP A 86 -5.49 5.11 -15.71
N GLN A 87 -6.70 4.70 -15.32
CA GLN A 87 -7.91 4.91 -16.12
C GLN A 87 -8.18 6.40 -16.36
N ILE A 88 -8.06 7.25 -15.32
CA ILE A 88 -8.21 8.71 -15.46
C ILE A 88 -7.17 9.27 -16.45
N ASN A 89 -5.91 8.83 -16.36
CA ASN A 89 -4.85 9.28 -17.26
C ASN A 89 -5.11 8.87 -18.72
N GLN A 90 -5.63 7.66 -18.93
CA GLN A 90 -6.03 7.20 -20.26
C GLN A 90 -7.19 8.03 -20.83
N LEU A 91 -8.24 8.28 -20.03
CA LEU A 91 -9.37 9.11 -20.42
C LEU A 91 -8.94 10.55 -20.77
N ASN A 92 -8.08 11.15 -19.95
CA ASN A 92 -7.53 12.48 -20.23
C ASN A 92 -6.73 12.52 -21.54
N SER A 93 -5.96 11.48 -21.84
CA SER A 93 -5.19 11.39 -23.08
C SER A 93 -6.10 11.25 -24.30
N GLN A 94 -7.19 10.47 -24.18
CA GLN A 94 -8.21 10.34 -25.22
C GLN A 94 -8.95 11.66 -25.45
N MET A 95 -9.35 12.36 -24.38
CA MET A 95 -9.99 13.69 -24.49
C MET A 95 -9.11 14.68 -25.24
N LYS A 96 -7.84 14.82 -24.86
CA LYS A 96 -6.89 15.70 -25.56
C LYS A 96 -6.75 15.35 -27.04
N ARG A 97 -6.75 14.06 -27.37
CA ARG A 97 -6.71 13.62 -28.77
C ARG A 97 -7.96 14.03 -29.55
N LEU A 98 -9.14 13.88 -28.95
CA LEU A 98 -10.41 14.28 -29.56
C LEU A 98 -10.50 15.81 -29.72
N GLU A 99 -10.07 16.57 -28.72
CA GLU A 99 -10.00 18.04 -28.79
C GLU A 99 -9.14 18.49 -29.98
N ASN A 100 -7.94 17.91 -30.12
CA ASN A 100 -7.04 18.21 -31.25
C ASN A 100 -7.67 17.83 -32.60
N GLN A 101 -8.37 16.69 -32.69
CA GLN A 101 -9.07 16.29 -33.92
C GLN A 101 -10.18 17.28 -34.30
N ILE A 102 -10.94 17.75 -33.31
CA ILE A 102 -12.01 18.74 -33.52
C ILE A 102 -11.41 20.07 -34.02
N ILE A 103 -10.33 20.54 -33.41
CA ILE A 103 -9.63 21.76 -33.83
C ILE A 103 -9.19 21.64 -35.30
N ASN A 104 -8.48 20.56 -35.64
CA ASN A 104 -8.01 20.32 -37.01
C ASN A 104 -9.15 20.23 -38.05
N LEU A 105 -10.30 19.66 -37.66
CA LEU A 105 -11.47 19.58 -38.54
C LEU A 105 -12.15 20.93 -38.76
N LYS A 106 -12.13 21.82 -37.76
CA LYS A 106 -12.64 23.19 -37.89
C LYS A 106 -11.77 24.01 -38.83
N GLU A 107 -10.45 23.90 -38.69
CA GLU A 107 -9.48 24.63 -39.53
C GLU A 107 -9.55 24.19 -41.01
N LYS A 108 -9.78 22.90 -41.29
CA LYS A 108 -9.92 22.39 -42.67
C LYS A 108 -11.23 22.77 -43.37
N LYS A 109 -12.21 23.31 -42.64
CA LYS A 109 -13.52 23.72 -43.19
C LYS A 109 -13.62 25.23 -43.47
N GLN A 110 -12.60 26.00 -43.08
CA GLN A 110 -12.43 27.40 -43.46
C GLN A 110 -11.56 27.49 -44.73
#